data_AF-A0A293MQN6-F1
#
_entry.id   AF-A0A293MQN6-F1
#
_cell.length_a   1.000
_cell.length_b   1.000
_cell.length_c   1.000
_cell.angle_alpha   90.00
_cell.angle_beta   90.00
_cell.angle_gamma   90.00
#
_symmetry.space_group_name_H-M   'P 1'
#
loop_
_entity.id
_entity.type
_entity.pdbx_description
1 polymer ?
#
loop_
_entity_poly.entity_id
_entity_poly.type
_entity_poly.pdbx_seq_one_letter_code
_entity_poly.pdbx_strand_id
1 'polypeptide(L)'
;MILYALIVRTHDGLPLSASTDVGGQIYREVQETRKHMKQLSRKLTRLDDRCTLRLNTQHVIHFISSMGVSFLALCEISYQPVLAFSFLDELMKEFIVLYNTHQINKALRPYTFIEFDGHIQKMRQRYNNSRSLTSKVNLSNLMEEMRQRPPQQLKLENIVAEENAAAETLPSIPAGMEVKLAPLSTTAFFMMVMTAVCALFDFYRGVALLGDSSLVGIEGSNPSHGIVFLLESTLYCSQIYLLLHYSKWRKKMALLVLLVFLLCSVLLKDFQGLLQMLLFVGVAILMTACTLLRGKQTKSANYNV
;
A
#
# COMPACT_ATOMS: atom_id res chain seq x y z
N MET A 1 -15.25 26.55 9.41
CA MET A 1 -16.21 25.45 9.67
C MET A 1 -15.52 24.09 9.72
N ILE A 2 -16.19 23.05 10.20
CA ILE A 2 -15.75 21.64 10.13
C ILE A 2 -16.10 21.08 8.76
N LEU A 3 -15.06 20.71 7.99
CA LEU A 3 -15.18 20.27 6.61
C LEU A 3 -15.32 18.75 6.53
N TYR A 4 -14.47 18.02 7.24
CA TYR A 4 -14.40 16.56 7.17
C TYR A 4 -14.00 15.98 8.52
N ALA A 5 -14.53 14.79 8.86
CA ALA A 5 -14.15 14.06 10.05
C ALA A 5 -13.77 12.62 9.71
N LEU A 6 -12.76 12.10 10.40
CA LEU A 6 -12.20 10.78 10.19
C LEU A 6 -11.93 10.12 11.54
N ILE A 7 -12.39 8.88 11.67
CA ILE A 7 -12.14 8.03 12.84
C ILE A 7 -11.19 6.93 12.38
N VAL A 8 -10.08 6.78 13.09
CA VAL A 8 -9.06 5.76 12.78
C VAL A 8 -8.68 4.99 14.03
N ARG A 9 -8.19 3.78 13.82
CA ARG A 9 -7.54 3.01 14.88
C ARG A 9 -6.11 3.50 15.06
N THR A 10 -5.72 3.84 16.28
CA THR A 10 -4.49 4.59 16.57
C THR A 10 -3.21 3.81 16.23
N HIS A 11 -3.22 2.48 16.41
CA HIS A 11 -2.01 1.65 16.31
C HIS A 11 -1.53 1.41 14.87
N ASP A 12 -2.45 1.32 13.90
CA ASP A 12 -2.16 1.04 12.49
C ASP A 12 -2.67 2.12 11.53
N GLY A 13 -3.41 3.10 12.05
CA GLY A 13 -4.05 4.15 11.26
C GLY A 13 -5.18 3.64 10.37
N LEU A 14 -5.76 2.47 10.67
CA LEU A 14 -6.86 1.89 9.89
C LEU A 14 -8.10 2.79 9.98
N PRO A 15 -8.65 3.28 8.84
CA PRO A 15 -9.90 4.03 8.84
C PRO A 15 -11.04 3.17 9.35
N LEU A 16 -11.77 3.66 10.35
CA LEU A 16 -12.92 3.00 10.97
C LEU A 16 -14.23 3.54 10.42
N SER A 17 -14.34 4.87 10.34
CA SER A 17 -15.48 5.59 9.78
C SER A 17 -15.06 7.01 9.38
N ALA A 18 -15.83 7.66 8.52
CA ALA A 18 -15.58 9.04 8.10
C ALA A 18 -16.86 9.72 7.65
N SER A 19 -16.88 11.05 7.70
CA SER A 19 -17.97 11.83 7.11
C SER A 19 -17.96 11.75 5.59
N THR A 20 -19.08 11.46 4.95
CA THR A 20 -19.20 11.55 3.49
C THR A 20 -19.20 13.02 3.02
N ASP A 21 -18.53 13.31 1.90
CA ASP A 21 -18.42 14.66 1.37
C ASP A 21 -19.79 15.19 0.93
N VAL A 22 -20.14 16.38 1.42
CA VAL A 22 -21.22 17.17 0.83
C VAL A 22 -20.67 17.73 -0.48
N GLY A 23 -21.23 17.29 -1.61
CA GLY A 23 -20.69 17.57 -2.94
C GLY A 23 -20.45 19.05 -3.23
N GLY A 24 -19.50 19.34 -4.14
CA GLY A 24 -19.14 20.69 -4.59
C GLY A 24 -17.63 20.92 -4.70
N GLN A 25 -17.20 22.19 -4.70
CA GLN A 25 -15.78 22.60 -4.76
C GLN A 25 -14.95 22.11 -3.56
N ILE A 26 -15.59 21.98 -2.38
CA ILE A 26 -14.99 21.46 -1.14
C ILE A 26 -14.38 20.05 -1.35
N TYR A 27 -14.94 19.25 -2.26
CA TYR A 27 -14.45 17.90 -2.56
C TYR A 27 -12.97 17.86 -3.00
N ARG A 28 -12.54 18.80 -3.85
CA ARG A 28 -11.16 18.81 -4.38
C ARG A 28 -10.13 19.19 -3.32
N GLU A 29 -10.42 20.20 -2.51
CA GLU A 29 -9.52 20.66 -1.43
C GLU A 29 -9.42 19.62 -0.29
N VAL A 30 -10.54 18.97 0.02
CA VAL A 30 -10.58 17.87 0.99
C VAL A 30 -9.80 16.66 0.46
N GLN A 31 -9.80 16.39 -0.84
CA GLN A 31 -9.11 15.23 -1.42
C GLN A 31 -7.58 15.28 -1.24
N GLU A 32 -6.95 16.43 -1.41
CA GLU A 32 -5.51 16.59 -1.16
C GLU A 32 -5.20 16.48 0.33
N THR A 33 -6.05 17.11 1.15
CA THR A 33 -5.89 17.12 2.60
C THR A 33 -6.08 15.74 3.23
N ARG A 34 -6.90 14.87 2.63
CA ARG A 34 -7.04 13.47 3.02
C ARG A 34 -5.74 12.68 2.95
N LYS A 35 -4.84 13.01 2.01
CA LYS A 35 -3.52 12.35 1.95
C LYS A 35 -2.73 12.65 3.23
N HIS A 36 -2.72 13.92 3.65
CA HIS A 36 -2.07 14.35 4.89
C HIS A 36 -2.70 13.72 6.13
N MET A 37 -4.03 13.64 6.20
CA MET A 37 -4.71 12.95 7.32
C MET A 37 -4.35 11.46 7.39
N LYS A 38 -4.18 10.79 6.24
CA LYS A 38 -3.76 9.39 6.17
C LYS A 38 -2.29 9.19 6.54
N GLN A 39 -1.42 10.15 6.21
CA GLN A 39 -0.02 10.13 6.67
C GLN A 39 0.04 10.33 8.18
N LEU A 40 -0.70 11.31 8.70
CA LEU A 40 -0.85 11.57 10.13
C LEU A 40 -1.37 10.32 10.86
N SER A 41 -2.37 9.61 10.31
CA SER A 41 -2.99 8.46 10.98
C SER A 41 -2.02 7.33 11.33
N ARG A 42 -0.94 7.18 10.57
CA ARG A 42 0.11 6.18 10.82
C ARG A 42 1.06 6.56 11.94
N LYS A 43 1.05 7.83 12.36
CA LYS A 43 1.98 8.39 13.35
C LYS A 43 1.33 8.71 14.69
N LEU A 44 0.00 8.57 14.78
CA LEU A 44 -0.78 8.93 15.97
C LEU A 44 -0.32 8.21 17.24
N THR A 45 0.24 7.01 17.15
CA THR A 45 0.76 6.27 18.32
C THR A 45 1.91 7.00 19.04
N ARG A 46 2.64 7.90 18.34
CA ARG A 46 3.79 8.64 18.91
C ARG A 46 3.44 10.07 19.34
N LEU A 47 2.19 10.48 19.16
CA LEU A 47 1.73 11.84 19.41
C LEU A 47 0.90 11.89 20.69
N ASP A 48 0.72 13.08 21.23
CA ASP A 48 -0.11 13.28 22.42
C ASP A 48 -1.58 12.95 22.14
N ASP A 49 -2.35 12.82 23.22
CA ASP A 49 -3.78 12.53 23.17
C ASP A 49 -4.61 13.67 22.58
N ARG A 50 -4.09 14.91 22.56
CA ARG A 50 -4.79 16.09 22.04
C ARG A 50 -3.81 16.98 21.26
N CYS A 51 -3.99 17.09 19.95
CA CYS A 51 -3.10 17.89 19.10
C CYS A 51 -3.84 18.72 18.04
N THR A 52 -3.13 19.72 17.53
CA THR A 52 -3.54 20.57 16.41
C THR A 52 -2.43 20.60 15.38
N LEU A 53 -2.72 20.19 14.15
CA LEU A 53 -1.81 20.22 13.01
C LEU A 53 -2.22 21.30 12.02
N ARG A 54 -1.36 22.29 11.82
CA ARG A 54 -1.56 23.30 10.78
C ARG A 54 -1.06 22.77 9.44
N LEU A 55 -1.96 22.61 8.47
CA LEU A 55 -1.63 22.10 7.13
C LEU A 55 -1.14 23.20 6.20
N ASN A 56 -1.98 24.22 6.02
CA ASN A 56 -1.73 25.36 5.14
C ASN A 56 -2.37 26.62 5.74
N THR A 57 -2.44 27.70 4.95
CA THR A 57 -3.02 28.98 5.39
C THR A 57 -4.54 28.93 5.57
N GLN A 58 -5.22 27.91 5.05
CA GLN A 58 -6.68 27.81 5.03
C GLN A 58 -7.21 26.69 5.95
N HIS A 59 -6.41 25.66 6.23
CA HIS A 59 -6.85 24.40 6.82
C HIS A 59 -6.02 23.99 8.03
N VAL A 60 -6.72 23.44 9.03
CA VAL A 60 -6.15 22.90 10.27
C VAL A 60 -6.81 21.57 10.60
N ILE A 61 -6.03 20.61 11.09
CA ILE A 61 -6.54 19.34 11.62
C ILE A 61 -6.47 19.41 13.14
N HIS A 62 -7.59 19.16 13.80
CA HIS A 62 -7.62 18.88 15.23
C HIS A 62 -7.84 17.40 15.44
N PHE A 63 -7.18 16.80 16.43
CA PHE A 63 -7.47 15.41 16.77
C PHE A 63 -7.34 15.13 18.26
N ILE A 64 -8.09 14.11 18.68
CA ILE A 64 -7.95 13.49 19.99
C ILE A 64 -7.73 11.98 19.85
N SER A 65 -7.02 11.36 20.78
CA SER A 65 -6.77 9.92 20.83
C SER A 65 -7.16 9.36 22.19
N SER A 66 -7.97 8.30 22.20
CA SER A 66 -8.42 7.63 23.42
C SER A 66 -8.75 6.17 23.16
N MET A 67 -8.42 5.28 24.10
CA MET A 67 -8.75 3.84 24.05
C MET A 67 -8.35 3.13 22.75
N GLY A 68 -7.24 3.56 22.12
CA GLY A 68 -6.73 2.99 20.86
C GLY A 68 -7.48 3.44 19.60
N VAL A 69 -8.34 4.46 19.72
CA VAL A 69 -9.03 5.12 18.61
C VAL A 69 -8.67 6.60 18.60
N SER A 70 -8.48 7.14 17.40
CA SER A 70 -8.22 8.56 17.21
C SER A 70 -9.30 9.18 16.33
N PHE A 71 -9.74 10.36 16.73
CA PHE A 71 -10.81 11.13 16.11
C PHE A 71 -10.19 12.41 15.54
N LEU A 72 -10.30 12.60 14.24
CA LEU A 72 -9.68 13.70 13.52
C LEU A 72 -10.76 14.55 12.86
N ALA A 73 -10.63 15.87 12.95
CA ALA A 73 -11.49 16.85 12.29
C ALA A 73 -10.65 17.81 11.46
N LEU A 74 -10.94 17.88 10.16
CA LEU A 74 -10.44 18.90 9.27
C LEU A 74 -11.35 20.13 9.35
N CYS A 75 -10.77 21.26 9.71
CA CYS A 75 -11.46 22.53 9.88
C CYS A 75 -10.81 23.62 9.03
N GLU A 76 -11.60 24.62 8.65
CA GLU A 76 -11.05 25.90 8.22
C GLU A 76 -10.34 26.57 9.39
N ILE A 77 -9.29 27.32 9.09
CA ILE A 77 -8.48 27.97 10.12
C ILE A 77 -9.21 29.05 10.94
N SER A 78 -10.29 29.60 10.38
CA SER A 78 -11.18 30.56 11.03
C SER A 78 -12.09 29.91 12.08
N TYR A 79 -12.19 28.58 12.10
CA TYR A 79 -13.05 27.87 13.03
C TYR A 79 -12.46 27.84 14.44
N GLN A 80 -13.30 28.03 15.45
CA GLN A 80 -12.84 28.10 16.84
C GLN A 80 -12.34 26.72 17.32
N PRO A 81 -11.08 26.59 17.80
CA PRO A 81 -10.54 25.31 18.26
C PRO A 81 -11.39 24.67 19.36
N VAL A 82 -11.93 25.49 20.25
CA VAL A 82 -12.85 25.10 21.34
C VAL A 82 -14.03 24.28 20.80
N LEU A 83 -14.68 24.76 19.74
CA LEU A 83 -15.78 24.04 19.12
C LEU A 83 -15.33 22.77 18.40
N ALA A 84 -14.14 22.77 17.80
CA ALA A 84 -13.58 21.59 17.15
C ALA A 84 -13.30 20.46 18.15
N PHE A 85 -12.69 20.77 19.30
CA PHE A 85 -12.44 19.78 20.35
C PHE A 85 -13.73 19.33 21.04
N SER A 86 -14.71 20.23 21.26
CA SER A 86 -16.05 19.83 21.71
C SER A 86 -16.70 18.80 20.78
N PHE A 87 -16.64 19.05 19.47
CA PHE A 87 -17.16 18.15 18.46
C PHE A 87 -16.46 16.78 18.53
N LEU A 88 -15.14 16.76 18.66
CA LEU A 88 -14.37 15.52 18.78
C LEU A 88 -14.69 14.73 20.05
N ASP A 89 -14.91 15.42 21.18
CA ASP A 89 -15.28 14.76 22.45
C ASP A 89 -16.69 14.16 22.40
N GLU A 90 -17.66 14.86 21.80
CA GLU A 90 -19.02 14.33 21.59
C GLU A 90 -18.97 13.13 20.63
N LEU A 91 -18.21 13.25 19.54
CA LEU A 91 -18.00 12.19 18.57
C LEU A 91 -17.37 10.93 19.19
N MET A 92 -16.35 11.11 20.04
CA MET A 92 -15.71 10.04 20.78
C MET A 92 -16.71 9.34 21.68
N LYS A 93 -17.46 10.08 22.51
CA LYS A 93 -18.45 9.53 23.45
C LYS A 93 -19.51 8.71 22.73
N GLU A 94 -20.04 9.21 21.60
CA GLU A 94 -21.05 8.49 20.84
C GLU A 94 -20.48 7.22 20.19
N PHE A 95 -19.25 7.27 19.66
CA PHE A 95 -18.61 6.12 19.03
C PHE A 95 -18.29 5.00 20.03
N ILE A 96 -17.76 5.32 21.22
CA ILE A 96 -17.41 4.32 22.24
C ILE A 96 -18.64 3.69 22.91
N VAL A 97 -19.78 4.40 22.92
CA VAL A 97 -21.05 3.85 23.42
C VAL A 97 -21.62 2.83 22.45
N LEU A 98 -21.48 3.06 21.13
CA LEU A 98 -22.02 2.18 20.10
C LEU A 98 -21.11 0.98 19.81
N TYR A 99 -19.79 1.16 19.88
CA TYR A 99 -18.81 0.15 19.46
C TYR A 99 -17.82 -0.20 20.56
N ASN A 100 -17.80 -1.49 20.94
CA ASN A 100 -16.88 -2.00 21.94
C ASN A 100 -15.43 -2.07 21.42
N THR A 101 -14.45 -1.84 22.30
CA THR A 101 -13.01 -1.90 22.01
C THR A 101 -12.59 -3.22 21.33
N HIS A 102 -13.16 -4.35 21.76
CA HIS A 102 -12.87 -5.66 21.15
C HIS A 102 -13.31 -5.74 19.67
N GLN A 103 -14.46 -5.16 19.31
CA GLN A 103 -14.92 -5.13 17.91
C GLN A 103 -14.01 -4.26 17.05
N ILE A 104 -13.60 -3.09 17.58
CA ILE A 104 -12.69 -2.16 16.92
C ILE A 104 -11.32 -2.81 16.66
N ASN A 105 -10.79 -3.58 17.61
CA ASN A 105 -9.53 -4.29 17.46
C ASN A 105 -9.60 -5.45 16.47
N LYS A 106 -10.77 -6.07 16.29
CA LYS A 106 -10.98 -7.14 15.29
C LYS A 106 -11.20 -6.62 13.87
N ALA A 107 -11.42 -5.32 13.68
CA ALA A 107 -11.61 -4.76 12.34
C ALA A 107 -10.36 -4.98 11.47
N LEU A 108 -10.55 -5.56 10.28
CA LEU A 108 -9.48 -5.78 9.29
C LEU A 108 -9.69 -4.96 8.01
N ARG A 109 -10.93 -4.53 7.76
CA ARG A 109 -11.29 -3.79 6.54
C ARG A 109 -11.37 -2.29 6.84
N PRO A 110 -10.87 -1.43 5.94
CA PRO A 110 -11.12 0.00 6.05
C PRO A 110 -12.62 0.30 6.04
N TYR A 111 -13.03 1.27 6.84
CA TYR A 111 -14.41 1.72 7.00
C TYR A 111 -15.38 0.63 7.47
N THR A 112 -14.91 -0.27 8.35
CA THR A 112 -15.76 -1.34 8.93
C THR A 112 -17.00 -0.76 9.63
N PHE A 113 -16.93 0.46 10.16
CA PHE A 113 -18.01 1.13 10.90
C PHE A 113 -18.62 2.29 10.08
N ILE A 114 -18.80 2.08 8.77
CA ILE A 114 -19.34 3.11 7.85
C ILE A 114 -20.75 3.58 8.23
N GLU A 115 -21.55 2.74 8.88
CA GLU A 115 -22.89 3.10 9.36
C GLU A 115 -22.89 4.30 10.32
N PHE A 116 -21.76 4.54 10.99
CA PHE A 116 -21.60 5.69 11.88
C PHE A 116 -21.54 7.04 11.15
N ASP A 117 -21.35 7.07 9.83
CA ASP A 117 -21.31 8.30 9.02
C ASP A 117 -22.53 9.20 9.26
N GLY A 118 -23.72 8.62 9.38
CA GLY A 118 -24.95 9.37 9.66
C GLY A 118 -24.90 10.15 10.98
N HIS A 119 -24.23 9.61 12.01
CA HIS A 119 -24.02 10.29 13.28
C HIS A 119 -23.00 11.42 13.13
N ILE A 120 -21.89 11.15 12.44
CA ILE A 120 -20.86 12.14 12.14
C ILE A 120 -21.48 13.34 11.41
N GLN A 121 -22.29 13.09 10.38
CA GLN A 121 -22.90 14.13 9.56
C GLN A 121 -23.88 15.00 10.37
N LYS A 122 -24.73 14.38 11.20
CA LYS A 122 -25.66 15.09 12.09
C LYS A 122 -24.93 15.98 13.09
N MET A 123 -23.90 15.46 13.76
CA MET A 123 -23.07 16.25 14.68
C MET A 123 -22.38 17.39 13.95
N ARG A 124 -21.72 17.12 12.81
CA ARG A 124 -21.00 18.15 12.05
C ARG A 124 -21.93 19.29 11.61
N GLN A 125 -23.15 18.98 11.13
CA GLN A 125 -24.14 19.99 10.80
C GLN A 125 -24.52 20.84 12.02
N ARG A 126 -24.72 20.21 13.19
CA ARG A 126 -25.00 20.95 14.44
C ARG A 126 -23.87 21.91 14.81
N TYR A 127 -22.62 21.45 14.74
CA TYR A 127 -21.44 22.26 15.10
C TYR A 127 -21.06 23.33 14.08
N ASN A 128 -21.52 23.21 12.83
CA ASN A 128 -21.35 24.25 11.82
C ASN A 128 -22.47 25.30 11.85
N ASN A 129 -23.59 25.01 12.49
CA ASN A 129 -24.74 25.92 12.59
C ASN A 129 -24.72 26.70 13.91
N SER A 130 -24.22 27.94 13.89
CA SER A 130 -24.08 28.79 15.09
C SER A 130 -25.38 28.97 15.90
N ARG A 131 -26.55 28.94 15.26
CA ARG A 131 -27.87 29.04 15.93
C ARG A 131 -28.23 27.81 16.77
N SER A 132 -27.70 26.63 16.44
CA SER A 132 -28.01 25.39 17.16
C SER A 132 -27.11 25.18 18.38
N LEU A 133 -25.95 25.83 18.42
CA LEU A 133 -24.90 25.67 19.44
C LEU A 133 -25.15 26.49 20.71
N THR A 134 -25.72 27.70 20.58
CA THR A 134 -25.91 28.67 21.67
C THR A 134 -26.80 28.16 22.81
N SER A 135 -27.61 27.12 22.57
CA SER A 135 -28.51 26.54 23.59
C SER A 135 -27.90 25.39 24.40
N LYS A 136 -26.76 24.81 23.99
CA LYS A 136 -26.29 23.52 24.56
C LYS A 136 -24.81 23.47 24.96
N VAL A 137 -23.96 24.37 24.47
CA VAL A 137 -22.52 24.32 24.77
C VAL A 137 -22.16 25.42 25.77
N ASN A 138 -21.70 25.02 26.96
CA ASN A 138 -21.21 25.94 27.99
C ASN A 138 -19.77 26.37 27.65
N LEU A 139 -19.66 27.32 26.72
CA LEU A 139 -18.41 27.75 26.08
C LEU A 139 -17.33 28.18 27.08
N SER A 140 -17.71 28.84 28.17
CA SER A 140 -16.80 29.30 29.22
C SER A 140 -16.01 28.16 29.85
N ASN A 141 -16.70 27.08 30.24
CA ASN A 141 -16.06 25.92 30.88
C ASN A 141 -15.10 25.21 29.92
N LEU A 142 -15.48 25.10 28.64
CA LEU A 142 -14.64 24.45 27.64
C LEU A 142 -13.41 25.30 27.28
N MET A 143 -13.55 26.63 27.28
CA MET A 143 -12.42 27.54 27.13
C MET A 143 -11.45 27.42 28.30
N GLU A 144 -11.93 27.28 29.53
CA GLU A 144 -11.10 27.04 30.70
C GLU A 144 -10.38 25.69 30.62
N GLU A 145 -11.07 24.61 30.23
CA GLU A 145 -10.46 23.30 30.05
C GLU A 145 -9.36 23.33 28.97
N MET A 146 -9.63 24.00 27.84
CA MET A 146 -8.62 24.19 26.78
C MET A 146 -7.42 25.01 27.26
N ARG A 147 -7.62 25.99 28.15
CA ARG A 147 -6.53 26.79 28.73
C ARG A 147 -5.68 25.95 29.68
N GLN A 148 -6.31 25.05 30.43
CA GLN A 148 -5.60 24.14 31.35
C GLN A 148 -4.83 23.05 30.60
N ARG A 149 -5.35 22.58 29.46
CA ARG A 149 -4.73 21.52 28.64
C ARG A 149 -4.68 21.94 27.17
N PRO A 150 -3.70 22.81 26.81
CA PRO A 150 -3.56 23.27 25.43
C PRO A 150 -3.17 22.11 24.50
N PRO A 151 -3.71 22.06 23.27
CA PRO A 151 -3.36 21.01 22.32
C PRO A 151 -1.91 21.17 21.86
N GLN A 152 -1.20 20.06 21.71
CA GLN A 152 0.15 20.03 21.14
C GLN A 152 0.09 20.58 19.70
N GLN A 153 0.93 21.57 19.40
CA GLN A 153 0.98 22.19 18.07
C GLN A 153 1.96 21.43 17.18
N LEU A 154 1.45 20.87 16.08
CA LEU A 154 2.22 20.13 15.09
C LEU A 154 2.33 20.95 13.81
N LYS A 155 3.51 20.88 13.19
CA LYS A 155 3.75 21.43 11.85
C LYS A 155 3.85 20.30 10.83
N LEU A 156 3.35 20.55 9.62
CA LEU A 156 3.34 19.57 8.53
C LEU A 156 4.76 19.10 8.17
N GLU A 157 5.75 19.98 8.24
CA GLU A 157 7.17 19.68 7.94
C GLU A 157 7.73 18.52 8.77
N ASN A 158 7.39 18.44 10.06
CA ASN A 158 7.86 17.36 10.95
C ASN A 158 7.25 16.01 10.57
N ILE A 159 6.01 16.02 10.07
CA ILE A 159 5.30 14.82 9.65
C ILE A 159 5.86 14.31 8.31
N VAL A 160 6.20 15.20 7.38
CA VAL A 160 6.74 14.82 6.06
C VAL A 160 8.21 14.43 6.15
N ALA A 161 9.03 15.13 6.95
CA ALA A 161 10.47 14.85 7.07
C ALA A 161 10.75 13.44 7.61
N GLU A 162 10.01 13.00 8.63
CA GLU A 162 10.09 11.64 9.14
C GLU A 162 9.61 10.59 8.13
N GLU A 163 8.72 10.91 7.18
CA GLU A 163 8.35 9.95 6.13
C GLU A 163 9.53 9.67 5.21
N ASN A 164 10.33 10.67 4.87
CA ASN A 164 11.53 10.48 4.06
C ASN A 164 12.60 9.65 4.82
N ALA A 165 12.75 9.89 6.12
CA ALA A 165 13.64 9.07 6.97
C ALA A 165 13.10 7.63 7.16
N ALA A 166 11.79 7.45 7.30
CA ALA A 166 11.16 6.13 7.40
C ALA A 166 11.03 5.42 6.04
N ALA A 167 11.04 6.14 4.92
CA ALA A 167 10.98 5.58 3.57
C ALA A 167 12.25 4.81 3.18
N GLU A 168 13.38 5.06 3.85
CA GLU A 168 14.57 4.21 3.76
C GLU A 168 14.39 2.85 4.47
N THR A 169 13.35 2.72 5.30
CA THR A 169 12.96 1.47 5.97
C THR A 169 11.62 0.96 5.42
N LEU A 170 11.68 0.25 4.29
CA LEU A 170 10.63 -0.62 3.69
C LEU A 170 9.16 -0.35 4.11
N PRO A 171 8.29 0.17 3.22
CA PRO A 171 6.89 0.39 3.58
C PRO A 171 6.15 -0.95 3.79
N SER A 172 5.68 -1.16 5.02
CA SER A 172 4.67 -2.15 5.36
C SER A 172 3.36 -1.80 4.65
N ILE A 173 3.02 -2.57 3.61
CA ILE A 173 1.72 -2.51 2.93
C ILE A 173 0.65 -2.92 3.96
N PRO A 174 -0.40 -2.11 4.19
CA PRO A 174 -1.48 -2.45 5.13
C PRO A 174 -2.19 -3.74 4.69
N ALA A 175 -2.52 -4.58 5.68
CA ALA A 175 -3.20 -5.85 5.49
C ALA A 175 -4.56 -5.66 4.83
N GLY A 176 -4.85 -6.45 3.78
CA GLY A 176 -6.21 -6.59 3.23
C GLY A 176 -6.45 -6.11 1.79
N MET A 177 -5.47 -5.48 1.11
CA MET A 177 -5.58 -5.26 -0.34
C MET A 177 -4.94 -6.42 -1.10
N GLU A 178 -5.74 -7.26 -1.77
CA GLU A 178 -5.23 -8.17 -2.80
C GLU A 178 -4.64 -7.34 -3.95
N VAL A 179 -3.32 -7.18 -3.94
CA VAL A 179 -2.58 -6.55 -5.03
C VAL A 179 -2.58 -7.51 -6.22
N LYS A 180 -3.59 -7.40 -7.08
CA LYS A 180 -3.63 -8.12 -8.36
C LYS A 180 -2.69 -7.44 -9.37
N LEU A 181 -1.96 -8.23 -10.15
CA LEU A 181 -1.10 -7.68 -11.20
C LEU A 181 -1.97 -7.10 -12.32
N ALA A 182 -1.46 -6.05 -12.98
CA ALA A 182 -2.10 -5.50 -14.18
C ALA A 182 -2.28 -6.60 -15.24
N PRO A 183 -3.36 -6.56 -16.05
CA PRO A 183 -3.58 -7.54 -17.11
C PRO A 183 -2.33 -7.69 -17.99
N LEU A 184 -2.11 -8.92 -18.47
CA LEU A 184 -0.91 -9.24 -19.25
C LEU A 184 -0.94 -8.44 -20.55
N SER A 185 0.10 -7.65 -20.81
CA SER A 185 0.26 -6.95 -22.08
C SER A 185 0.43 -7.97 -23.21
N THR A 186 -0.06 -7.67 -24.41
CA THR A 186 0.08 -8.53 -25.60
C THR A 186 1.54 -8.89 -25.86
N THR A 187 2.46 -7.95 -25.66
CA THR A 187 3.92 -8.18 -25.76
C THR A 187 4.43 -9.21 -24.74
N ALA A 188 3.97 -9.13 -23.49
CA ALA A 188 4.34 -10.08 -22.45
C ALA A 188 3.77 -11.48 -22.70
N PHE A 189 2.62 -11.58 -23.37
CA PHE A 189 2.06 -12.86 -23.80
C PHE A 189 2.91 -13.52 -24.89
N PHE A 190 3.32 -12.78 -25.92
CA PHE A 190 4.23 -13.30 -26.96
C PHE A 190 5.57 -13.74 -26.36
N MET A 191 6.15 -12.95 -25.46
CA MET A 191 7.40 -13.30 -24.78
C MET A 191 7.25 -14.56 -23.92
N MET A 192 6.12 -14.74 -23.24
CA MET A 192 5.84 -15.95 -22.46
C MET A 192 5.81 -17.20 -23.35
N VAL A 193 5.16 -17.14 -24.51
CA VAL A 193 5.10 -18.26 -25.47
C VAL A 193 6.49 -18.58 -26.00
N MET A 194 7.26 -17.57 -26.43
CA MET A 194 8.63 -17.76 -26.90
C MET A 194 9.53 -18.38 -25.83
N THR A 195 9.41 -17.93 -24.59
CA THR A 195 10.17 -18.47 -23.44
C THR A 195 9.80 -19.93 -23.17
N ALA A 196 8.52 -20.30 -23.31
CA ALA A 196 8.09 -21.69 -23.13
C ALA A 196 8.66 -22.62 -24.21
N VAL A 197 8.75 -22.14 -25.46
CA VAL A 197 9.39 -22.90 -26.55
C VAL A 197 10.89 -23.10 -26.29
N CYS A 198 11.61 -22.07 -25.85
CA CYS A 198 13.01 -22.19 -25.44
C CYS A 198 13.20 -23.21 -24.30
N ALA A 199 12.34 -23.17 -23.28
CA ALA A 199 12.39 -24.11 -22.16
C ALA A 199 12.22 -25.58 -22.59
N LEU A 200 11.29 -25.86 -23.52
CA LEU A 200 11.08 -27.20 -24.05
C LEU A 200 12.28 -27.69 -24.88
N PHE A 201 12.91 -26.78 -25.62
CA PHE A 201 14.08 -27.10 -26.44
C PHE A 201 15.31 -27.42 -25.59
N ASP A 202 15.56 -26.64 -24.53
CA ASP A 202 16.65 -26.93 -23.58
C ASP A 202 16.39 -28.20 -22.78
N PHE A 203 15.12 -28.49 -22.44
CA PHE A 203 14.74 -29.75 -21.83
C PHE A 203 15.05 -30.94 -22.74
N TYR A 204 14.65 -30.86 -24.01
CA TYR A 204 14.92 -31.92 -25.00
C TYR A 204 16.42 -32.15 -25.16
N ARG A 205 17.22 -31.08 -25.25
CA ARG A 205 18.69 -31.17 -25.35
C ARG A 205 19.32 -31.79 -24.10
N GLY A 206 18.87 -31.37 -22.92
CA GLY A 206 19.34 -31.93 -21.64
C GLY A 206 19.08 -33.43 -21.55
N VAL A 207 17.88 -33.88 -21.91
CA VAL A 207 17.52 -35.30 -21.92
C VAL A 207 18.28 -36.08 -22.99
N ALA A 208 18.43 -35.55 -24.20
CA ALA A 208 19.17 -36.22 -25.27
C ALA A 208 20.65 -36.43 -24.88
N LEU A 209 21.31 -35.39 -24.35
CA LEU A 209 22.70 -35.46 -23.87
C LEU A 209 22.87 -36.43 -22.69
N LEU A 210 21.88 -36.51 -21.79
CA LEU A 210 21.87 -37.49 -20.70
C LEU A 210 21.64 -38.92 -21.20
N GLY A 211 20.80 -39.09 -22.23
CA GLY A 211 20.56 -40.37 -22.88
C GLY A 211 21.82 -40.92 -23.53
N ASP A 212 22.51 -40.09 -24.32
CA ASP A 212 23.74 -40.47 -25.02
C ASP A 212 24.89 -40.79 -24.06
N SER A 213 25.01 -40.04 -22.96
CA SER A 213 26.01 -40.31 -21.91
C SER A 213 25.71 -41.56 -21.07
N SER A 214 24.44 -41.95 -20.93
CA SER A 214 24.06 -43.19 -20.25
C SER A 214 24.37 -44.46 -21.05
N LEU A 215 24.41 -44.37 -22.38
CA LEU A 215 24.64 -45.50 -23.28
C LEU A 215 26.13 -45.74 -23.55
N VAL A 216 26.98 -44.71 -23.45
CA VAL A 216 28.43 -44.81 -23.62
C VAL A 216 29.10 -44.92 -22.26
N GLY A 217 28.94 -46.07 -21.62
CA GLY A 217 29.72 -46.41 -20.44
C GLY A 217 31.20 -46.48 -20.82
N ILE A 218 31.98 -45.51 -20.32
CA ILE A 218 33.45 -45.52 -20.08
C ILE A 218 34.28 -44.45 -20.83
N GLU A 219 33.84 -43.79 -21.92
CA GLU A 219 34.67 -42.72 -22.56
C GLU A 219 33.94 -41.46 -23.11
N GLY A 220 32.64 -41.27 -22.84
CA GLY A 220 31.86 -40.15 -23.41
C GLY A 220 31.59 -38.99 -22.44
N SER A 221 31.80 -37.74 -22.93
CA SER A 221 31.36 -36.42 -22.42
C SER A 221 30.67 -36.34 -21.05
N ASN A 222 31.18 -35.47 -20.16
CA ASN A 222 30.67 -35.28 -18.80
C ASN A 222 29.13 -35.09 -18.75
N PRO A 223 28.38 -35.89 -17.97
CA PRO A 223 26.92 -35.79 -17.83
C PRO A 223 26.48 -34.44 -17.23
N SER A 224 27.42 -33.68 -16.67
CA SER A 224 27.21 -32.34 -16.13
C SER A 224 26.58 -31.38 -17.14
N HIS A 225 26.91 -31.46 -18.43
CA HIS A 225 26.36 -30.52 -19.42
C HIS A 225 24.88 -30.74 -19.67
N GLY A 226 24.42 -31.99 -19.71
CA GLY A 226 22.99 -32.31 -19.82
C GLY A 226 22.20 -31.79 -18.61
N ILE A 227 22.79 -31.87 -17.40
CA ILE A 227 22.20 -31.31 -16.18
C ILE A 227 22.09 -29.78 -16.25
N VAL A 228 23.10 -29.08 -16.80
CA VAL A 228 23.06 -27.62 -16.95
C VAL A 228 21.96 -27.18 -17.93
N PHE A 229 21.71 -27.92 -19.01
CA PHE A 229 20.57 -27.66 -19.91
C PHE A 229 19.20 -27.85 -19.23
N LEU A 230 19.05 -28.89 -18.39
CA LEU A 230 17.84 -29.07 -17.58
C LEU A 230 17.64 -27.94 -16.56
N LEU A 231 18.75 -27.42 -16.02
CA LEU A 231 18.74 -26.27 -15.13
C LEU A 231 18.28 -25.00 -15.87
N GLU A 232 18.78 -24.72 -17.08
CA GLU A 232 18.32 -23.60 -17.93
C GLU A 232 16.80 -23.68 -18.22
N SER A 233 16.31 -24.88 -18.55
CA SER A 233 14.87 -25.11 -18.75
C SER A 233 14.03 -24.77 -17.49
N THR A 234 14.51 -25.16 -16.31
CA THR A 234 13.85 -24.88 -15.02
C THR A 234 13.85 -23.37 -14.70
N LEU A 235 14.93 -22.67 -15.06
CA LEU A 235 15.04 -21.22 -14.89
C LEU A 235 14.06 -20.46 -15.79
N TYR A 236 13.86 -20.90 -17.04
CA TYR A 236 12.83 -20.32 -17.91
C TYR A 236 11.41 -20.52 -17.36
N CYS A 237 11.09 -21.72 -16.85
CA CYS A 237 9.83 -21.97 -16.15
C CYS A 237 9.65 -21.03 -14.94
N SER A 238 10.73 -20.77 -14.20
CA SER A 238 10.74 -19.83 -13.08
C SER A 238 10.51 -18.38 -13.52
N GLN A 239 11.04 -17.96 -14.67
CA GLN A 239 10.77 -16.64 -15.25
C GLN A 239 9.30 -16.49 -15.65
N ILE A 240 8.70 -17.51 -16.26
CA ILE A 240 7.26 -17.54 -16.59
C ILE A 240 6.41 -17.46 -15.32
N TYR A 241 6.75 -18.24 -14.29
CA TYR A 241 6.06 -18.20 -13.01
C TYR A 241 6.12 -16.81 -12.36
N LEU A 242 7.31 -16.19 -12.33
CA LEU A 242 7.50 -14.83 -11.81
C LEU A 242 6.79 -13.78 -12.66
N LEU A 243 6.58 -14.03 -13.95
CA LEU A 243 5.77 -13.15 -14.78
C LEU A 243 4.30 -13.21 -14.34
N LEU A 244 3.75 -14.41 -14.13
CA LEU A 244 2.33 -14.65 -13.85
C LEU A 244 1.92 -14.32 -12.41
N HIS A 245 2.72 -14.71 -11.42
CA HIS A 245 2.35 -14.64 -10.00
C HIS A 245 2.92 -13.40 -9.29
N TYR A 246 2.15 -12.90 -8.30
CA TYR A 246 2.61 -11.82 -7.43
C TYR A 246 3.60 -12.33 -6.38
N SER A 247 4.73 -11.63 -6.21
CA SER A 247 5.61 -11.81 -5.06
C SER A 247 6.19 -10.47 -4.64
N LYS A 248 6.35 -10.26 -3.33
CA LYS A 248 6.99 -9.07 -2.75
C LYS A 248 8.44 -8.92 -3.21
N TRP A 249 9.09 -10.05 -3.48
CA TRP A 249 10.49 -10.16 -3.90
C TRP A 249 10.65 -10.32 -5.42
N ARG A 250 9.55 -10.23 -6.19
CA ARG A 250 9.49 -10.54 -7.63
C ARG A 250 10.63 -9.93 -8.44
N LYS A 251 10.94 -8.64 -8.27
CA LYS A 251 12.01 -7.96 -9.03
C LYS A 251 13.40 -8.50 -8.68
N LYS A 252 13.66 -8.70 -7.38
CA LYS A 252 14.95 -9.25 -6.90
C LYS A 252 15.13 -10.71 -7.35
N MET A 253 14.06 -11.51 -7.25
CA MET A 253 14.07 -12.91 -7.69
C MET A 253 14.23 -13.03 -9.21
N ALA A 254 13.59 -12.17 -10.00
CA ALA A 254 13.76 -12.16 -11.45
C ALA A 254 15.20 -11.84 -11.87
N LEU A 255 15.85 -10.89 -11.20
CA LEU A 255 17.27 -10.58 -11.44
C LEU A 255 18.19 -11.72 -11.01
N LEU A 256 17.91 -12.38 -9.89
CA LEU A 256 18.67 -13.55 -9.44
C LEU A 256 18.56 -14.70 -10.44
N VAL A 257 17.35 -15.00 -10.92
CA VAL A 257 17.11 -16.05 -11.93
C VAL A 257 17.86 -15.73 -13.23
N LEU A 258 17.86 -14.47 -13.68
CA LEU A 258 18.63 -14.05 -14.85
C LEU A 258 20.14 -14.23 -14.65
N LEU A 259 20.67 -13.88 -13.47
CA LEU A 259 22.09 -14.04 -13.16
C LEU A 259 22.52 -15.51 -13.19
N VAL A 260 21.72 -16.40 -12.58
CA VAL A 260 21.97 -17.85 -12.61
C VAL A 260 21.87 -18.39 -14.04
N PHE A 261 20.91 -17.89 -14.83
CA PHE A 261 20.78 -18.26 -16.25
C PHE A 261 22.05 -17.91 -17.04
N LEU A 262 22.53 -16.67 -16.92
CA LEU A 262 23.76 -16.24 -17.62
C LEU A 262 24.99 -17.08 -17.22
N LEU A 263 25.09 -17.47 -15.94
CA LEU A 263 26.15 -18.36 -15.48
C LEU A 263 26.06 -19.75 -16.13
N CYS A 264 24.85 -20.32 -16.22
CA CYS A 264 24.61 -21.59 -16.91
C CYS A 264 24.97 -21.50 -18.39
N SER A 265 24.59 -20.41 -19.06
CA SER A 265 24.90 -20.21 -20.47
C SER A 265 26.40 -20.08 -20.70
N VAL A 266 27.15 -19.42 -19.81
CA VAL A 266 28.63 -19.37 -19.90
C VAL A 266 29.25 -20.76 -19.79
N LEU A 267 28.72 -21.63 -18.92
CA LEU A 267 29.19 -23.02 -18.78
C LEU A 267 28.87 -23.90 -20.01
N LEU A 268 27.89 -23.51 -20.82
CA LEU A 268 27.47 -24.21 -22.04
C LEU A 268 28.04 -23.58 -23.32
N LYS A 269 28.86 -22.52 -23.19
CA LYS A 269 29.39 -21.74 -24.31
C LYS A 269 30.15 -22.59 -25.34
N ASP A 270 30.85 -23.63 -24.89
CA ASP A 270 31.66 -24.50 -25.77
C ASP A 270 30.80 -25.47 -26.60
N PHE A 271 29.54 -25.71 -26.21
CA PHE A 271 28.61 -26.64 -26.87
C PHE A 271 27.53 -25.95 -27.71
N GLN A 272 27.43 -24.62 -27.62
CA GLN A 272 26.42 -23.84 -28.33
C GLN A 272 27.07 -22.89 -29.34
N GLY A 273 26.50 -22.82 -30.55
CA GLY A 273 26.90 -21.80 -31.52
C GLY A 273 26.64 -20.38 -30.97
N LEU A 274 27.51 -19.42 -31.30
CA LEU A 274 27.41 -18.03 -30.81
C LEU A 274 26.03 -17.39 -31.07
N LEU A 275 25.46 -17.62 -32.26
CA LEU A 275 24.14 -17.10 -32.62
C LEU A 275 23.03 -17.70 -31.76
N GLN A 276 23.14 -18.99 -31.46
CA GLN A 276 22.18 -19.67 -30.61
C GLN A 276 22.26 -19.13 -29.18
N MET A 277 23.47 -19.05 -28.61
CA MET A 277 23.69 -18.46 -27.29
C MET A 277 23.07 -17.07 -27.14
N LEU A 278 23.29 -16.20 -28.12
CA LEU A 278 22.73 -14.85 -28.12
C LEU A 278 21.20 -14.84 -28.16
N LEU A 279 20.59 -15.79 -28.88
CA LEU A 279 19.13 -15.89 -28.97
C LEU A 279 18.51 -16.31 -27.63
N PHE A 280 19.02 -17.36 -26.99
CA PHE A 280 18.49 -17.87 -25.72
C PHE A 280 18.69 -16.85 -24.59
N VAL A 281 19.90 -16.29 -24.48
CA VAL A 281 20.18 -15.23 -23.51
C VAL A 281 19.32 -13.98 -23.78
N GLY A 282 19.13 -13.61 -25.05
CA GLY A 282 18.27 -12.49 -25.44
C GLY A 282 16.82 -12.67 -24.99
N VAL A 283 16.24 -13.86 -25.16
CA VAL A 283 14.89 -14.21 -24.69
C VAL A 283 14.80 -14.11 -23.17
N ALA A 284 15.79 -14.61 -22.44
CA ALA A 284 15.84 -14.54 -20.96
C ALA A 284 15.90 -13.09 -20.45
N ILE A 285 16.68 -12.22 -21.11
CA ILE A 285 16.79 -10.79 -20.77
C ILE A 285 15.47 -10.07 -21.03
N LEU A 286 14.87 -10.26 -22.21
CA LEU A 286 13.60 -9.62 -22.58
C LEU A 286 12.45 -10.06 -21.66
N MET A 287 12.39 -11.34 -21.30
CA MET A 287 11.41 -11.87 -20.35
C MET A 287 11.57 -11.25 -18.95
N THR A 288 12.81 -11.07 -18.50
CA THR A 288 13.13 -10.39 -17.24
C THR A 288 12.72 -8.91 -17.31
N ALA A 289 13.00 -8.23 -18.41
CA ALA A 289 12.58 -6.85 -18.64
C ALA A 289 11.04 -6.69 -18.59
N CYS A 290 10.29 -7.56 -19.26
CA CYS A 290 8.83 -7.60 -19.16
C CYS A 290 8.34 -7.79 -17.72
N THR A 291 9.04 -8.63 -16.95
CA THR A 291 8.72 -8.87 -15.52
C THR A 291 8.96 -7.62 -14.67
N LEU A 292 10.03 -6.87 -14.93
CA LEU A 292 10.40 -5.63 -14.21
C LEU A 292 9.49 -4.45 -14.57
N LEU A 293 9.09 -4.34 -15.84
CA LEU A 293 8.23 -3.28 -16.38
C LEU A 293 6.75 -3.48 -16.05
N ARG A 294 6.31 -4.71 -15.71
CA ARG A 294 4.92 -4.98 -15.31
C ARG A 294 4.61 -4.32 -13.95
N GLY A 295 3.97 -3.14 -14.03
CA GLY A 295 3.55 -2.32 -12.90
C GLY A 295 2.47 -2.96 -12.01
N LYS A 296 2.29 -2.41 -10.81
CA LYS A 296 1.23 -2.79 -9.87
C LYS A 296 -0.10 -2.22 -10.39
N GLN A 297 -1.17 -3.02 -10.43
CA GLN A 297 -2.49 -2.45 -10.65
C GLN A 297 -2.95 -1.81 -9.33
N THR A 298 -2.97 -0.49 -9.27
CA THR A 298 -3.78 0.20 -8.25
C THR A 298 -5.22 0.08 -8.71
N LYS A 299 -5.98 -0.85 -8.11
CA LYS A 299 -7.43 -0.88 -8.29
C LYS A 299 -7.96 0.48 -7.80
N SER A 300 -8.43 1.33 -8.71
CA SER A 300 -9.33 2.41 -8.32
C SER A 300 -10.52 1.76 -7.65
N ALA A 301 -10.93 2.26 -6.48
CA ALA A 301 -12.15 1.83 -5.84
C ALA A 301 -13.28 1.99 -6.87
N ASN A 302 -13.75 0.87 -7.44
CA ASN A 302 -15.01 0.85 -8.15
C ASN A 302 -16.07 1.07 -7.07
N TYR A 303 -16.44 2.33 -6.90
CA TYR A 303 -17.72 2.69 -6.33
C TYR A 303 -18.75 2.36 -7.42
N ASN A 304 -19.25 1.12 -7.39
CA ASN A 304 -20.57 0.88 -7.96
C ASN A 304 -21.55 1.26 -6.86
N VAL A 305 -22.08 2.48 -7.01
CA VAL A 305 -23.40 2.87 -6.51
C VAL A 305 -24.44 2.10 -7.32
#